data_AF-A0A5K1E1B3-F1
#
_entry.id   AF-A0A5K1E1B3-F1
#
_cell.length_a   1.000
_cell.length_b   1.000
_cell.length_c   1.000
_cell.angle_alpha   90.00
_cell.angle_beta   90.00
_cell.angle_gamma   90.00
#
_symmetry.space_group_name_H-M   'P 1'
#
loop_
_entity.id
_entity.type
_entity.pdbx_description
1 polymer ?
#
loop_
_entity_poly.entity_id
_entity_poly.type
_entity_poly.pdbx_seq_one_letter_code
_entity_poly.pdbx_strand_id
1 'polypeptide(L)' 'LMELNASCCFLSESSEGRLCAEGTEPCPDRSIYAYYDGFHPTEKLCMHLATKAYSSGLQSEAYPFNVEALANLNTSVM' A
#
# COMPACT_ATOMS: atom_id res chain seq x y z
N LEU A 1 -0.29 -8.85 11.16
CA LEU A 1 -1.27 -7.74 11.28
C LEU A 1 -0.50 -6.42 11.21
N MET A 2 -1.12 -5.36 10.68
CA MET A 2 -0.54 -4.01 10.57
C MET A 2 -1.42 -3.03 11.35
N GLU A 3 -0.84 -2.05 12.01
CA GLU A 3 -1.57 -0.93 12.62
C GLU A 3 -2.09 0.01 11.51
N LEU A 4 -3.37 0.40 11.61
CA LEU A 4 -4.09 1.18 10.60
C LEU A 4 -4.39 2.61 11.06
N ASN A 5 -4.46 2.83 12.38
CA ASN A 5 -4.85 4.13 12.96
C ASN A 5 -3.65 4.97 13.41
N ALA A 6 -2.44 4.55 13.02
CA ALA A 6 -1.20 5.27 13.26
C ALA A 6 -0.29 5.15 12.03
N SER A 7 0.62 6.11 11.88
CA SER A 7 1.66 6.08 10.86
C SER A 7 3.01 5.83 11.50
N CYS A 8 3.98 5.41 10.68
CA CYS A 8 5.33 5.15 11.15
C CYS A 8 6.07 6.45 11.52
N CYS A 9 5.86 7.56 10.81
CA CYS A 9 6.48 8.84 11.17
C CYS A 9 5.60 9.67 12.10
N PHE A 10 6.21 10.60 12.83
CA PHE A 10 5.46 11.62 13.55
C PHE A 10 4.84 12.59 12.56
N LEU A 11 3.54 12.82 12.66
CA LEU A 11 2.82 13.66 11.72
C LEU A 11 2.91 15.14 12.14
N SER A 12 3.11 16.02 11.17
CA SER A 12 3.12 17.46 11.39
C SER A 12 1.71 18.03 11.50
N GLU A 13 1.40 18.69 12.62
CA GLU A 13 0.16 19.44 12.79
C GLU A 13 0.02 20.58 11.77
N SER A 14 1.13 21.25 11.42
CA SER A 14 1.12 22.32 10.41
C SER A 14 0.80 21.82 9.00
N SER A 15 0.95 20.53 8.76
CA SER A 15 0.53 19.86 7.54
C SER A 15 -0.86 19.21 7.63
N GLU A 16 -1.61 19.46 8.70
CA GLU A 16 -2.89 18.82 9.00
C GLU A 16 -2.77 17.28 9.09
N GLY A 17 -1.65 16.80 9.61
CA GLY A 17 -1.39 15.36 9.77
C GLY A 17 -1.04 14.62 8.48
N ARG A 18 -0.73 15.34 7.39
CA ARG A 18 -0.47 14.74 6.08
C ARG A 18 0.98 14.32 5.88
N LEU A 19 1.91 15.17 6.30
CA LEU A 19 3.34 15.00 6.11
C LEU A 19 4.01 14.67 7.44
N CYS A 20 5.17 14.02 7.36
CA CYS A 20 6.03 13.83 8.52
C CYS A 20 6.53 15.18 9.07
N ALA A 21 6.69 15.27 10.39
CA ALA A 21 7.31 16.39 11.06
C ALA A 21 8.80 16.44 10.75
N GLU A 22 9.27 17.64 10.37
CA GLU A 22 10.67 17.89 10.07
C GLU A 22 11.55 17.60 11.30
N GLY A 23 12.73 17.01 11.07
CA GLY A 23 13.69 16.69 12.14
C GLY A 23 13.30 15.52 13.06
N THR A 24 12.23 14.78 12.73
CA THR A 24 11.84 13.59 13.49
C THR A 24 12.32 12.31 12.82
N GLU A 25 12.74 11.33 13.63
CA GLU A 25 13.05 9.99 13.15
C GLU A 25 11.76 9.17 13.01
N PRO A 26 11.52 8.50 11.87
CA PRO A 26 10.43 7.54 11.73
C PRO A 26 10.59 6.33 12.65
N CYS A 27 9.52 5.56 12.82
CA CYS A 27 9.54 4.31 13.55
C CYS A 27 10.65 3.35 13.07
N PRO A 28 11.24 2.56 13.99
CA PRO A 28 12.36 1.67 13.65
C PRO A 28 11.94 0.45 12.80
N ASP A 29 10.67 0.01 12.91
CA ASP A 29 10.13 -1.10 12.13
C ASP A 29 8.89 -0.65 11.34
N ARG A 30 9.07 -0.38 10.05
CA ARG A 30 8.00 0.04 9.14
C ARG A 30 7.00 -1.08 8.85
N SER A 31 7.37 -2.33 9.11
CA SER A 31 6.52 -3.48 8.79
C SER A 31 5.35 -3.64 9.76
N ILE A 32 5.33 -2.94 10.90
CA ILE A 32 4.17 -3.03 11.81
C ILE A 32 3.07 -2.02 11.48
N TYR A 33 3.35 -1.02 10.63
CA TYR A 33 2.39 0.02 10.24
C TYR A 33 1.93 -0.17 8.80
N ALA A 34 0.67 0.17 8.53
CA ALA A 34 0.13 0.23 7.19
C ALA A 34 0.59 1.48 6.43
N TYR A 35 0.73 2.62 7.13
CA TYR A 35 1.08 3.90 6.54
C TYR A 35 2.43 4.42 7.04
N TYR A 36 3.21 4.99 6.12
CA TYR A 36 4.46 5.66 6.45
C TYR A 36 4.21 7.06 7.02
N ASP A 37 3.39 7.85 6.33
CA ASP A 37 2.91 9.17 6.74
C ASP A 37 1.38 9.21 6.76
N GLY A 38 0.74 10.39 6.63
CA GLY A 38 -0.71 10.52 6.64
C GLY A 38 -1.43 9.92 5.42
N PHE A 39 -0.71 9.54 4.36
CA PHE A 39 -1.29 9.07 3.10
C PHE A 39 -0.59 7.88 2.48
N HIS A 40 0.74 7.89 2.46
CA HIS A 40 1.54 6.93 1.73
C HIS A 40 1.66 5.63 2.52
N PRO A 41 1.38 4.48 1.89
CA PRO A 41 1.57 3.18 2.52
C PRO A 41 3.05 2.92 2.86
N THR A 42 3.28 2.07 3.85
CA THR A 42 4.59 1.41 4.00
C THR A 42 4.79 0.38 2.90
N GLU A 43 6.02 -0.10 2.74
CA GLU A 43 6.34 -1.20 1.82
C GLU A 43 5.45 -2.42 2.06
N LYS A 44 5.13 -2.74 3.31
CA LYS A 44 4.30 -3.91 3.64
C LYS A 44 2.88 -3.80 3.11
N LEU A 45 2.22 -2.65 3.29
CA LEU A 45 0.89 -2.45 2.73
C LEU A 45 0.96 -2.36 1.19
N CYS A 46 1.99 -1.69 0.63
CA CYS A 46 2.23 -1.68 -0.81
C CYS A 46 2.35 -3.09 -1.39
N MET A 47 3.17 -3.96 -0.80
CA MET A 47 3.33 -5.35 -1.23
C MET A 47 2.02 -6.14 -1.13
N HIS A 48 1.27 -5.95 -0.04
CA HIS A 48 -0.02 -6.62 0.15
C HIS A 48 -1.02 -6.22 -0.94
N LEU A 49 -1.15 -4.92 -1.23
CA LEU A 49 -2.01 -4.41 -2.30
C LEU A 49 -1.55 -4.85 -3.68
N ALA A 50 -0.24 -4.78 -3.95
CA ALA A 50 0.34 -5.21 -5.23
C ALA A 50 0.13 -6.71 -5.48
N THR A 51 0.29 -7.55 -4.45
CA THR A 51 0.03 -8.99 -4.54
C THR A 51 -1.43 -9.26 -4.90
N LYS A 52 -2.37 -8.54 -4.27
CA LYS A 52 -3.79 -8.66 -4.58
C LYS A 52 -4.11 -8.21 -6.01
N ALA A 53 -3.59 -7.05 -6.42
CA ALA A 53 -3.76 -6.55 -7.78
C ALA A 53 -3.15 -7.50 -8.83
N TYR A 54 -2.03 -8.16 -8.50
CA TYR A 54 -1.31 -9.04 -9.41
C TYR A 54 -2.03 -10.38 -9.60
N SER A 55 -2.43 -11.06 -8.53
CA SER A 55 -2.87 -12.47 -8.60
C SER A 55 -4.13 -12.81 -7.79
N SER A 56 -4.86 -11.84 -7.21
CA SER A 56 -6.09 -12.18 -6.48
C SER A 56 -7.15 -12.76 -7.41
N GLY A 57 -7.81 -13.84 -6.96
CA GLY A 57 -8.99 -14.41 -7.62
C GLY A 57 -10.31 -13.71 -7.25
N LEU A 58 -10.28 -12.73 -6.34
CA LEU A 58 -11.48 -12.03 -5.88
C LEU A 58 -11.73 -10.78 -6.73
N GLN A 59 -12.91 -10.70 -7.36
CA GLN A 59 -13.31 -9.52 -8.13
C GLN A 59 -13.44 -8.25 -7.29
N SER A 60 -13.64 -8.37 -5.97
CA SER A 60 -13.64 -7.23 -5.06
C SER A 60 -12.26 -6.60 -4.87
N GLU A 61 -11.18 -7.29 -5.26
CA GLU A 61 -9.80 -6.85 -5.08
C GLU A 61 -9.14 -6.47 -6.41
N ALA A 62 -9.45 -7.18 -7.49
CA ALA A 62 -9.02 -6.86 -8.85
C ALA A 62 -10.16 -7.16 -9.84
N TYR A 63 -10.59 -6.15 -10.60
CA TYR A 63 -11.68 -6.25 -11.57
C TYR A 63 -11.29 -5.56 -12.89
N PRO A 64 -11.65 -6.12 -14.06
CA PRO A 64 -12.38 -7.38 -14.27
C PRO A 64 -11.51 -8.65 -14.15
N PHE A 65 -10.19 -8.50 -14.21
CA PHE A 65 -9.19 -9.56 -14.02
C PHE A 65 -7.93 -8.96 -13.39
N ASN A 66 -7.11 -9.80 -12.80
CA ASN A 66 -5.83 -9.40 -12.21
C ASN A 66 -4.73 -9.25 -13.27
N VAL A 67 -3.58 -8.67 -12.88
CA VAL A 67 -2.47 -8.39 -13.82
C VAL A 67 -1.88 -9.68 -14.39
N GLU A 68 -1.79 -10.75 -13.60
CA GLU A 68 -1.29 -12.06 -14.05
C GLU A 68 -2.17 -12.65 -15.16
N ALA A 69 -3.49 -12.59 -15.02
CA ALA A 69 -4.43 -13.03 -16.04
C ALA A 69 -4.26 -12.22 -17.32
N LEU A 70 -4.16 -10.88 -17.21
CA LEU A 70 -3.91 -9.99 -18.36
C LEU A 70 -2.59 -10.33 -19.07
N ALA A 71 -1.51 -10.52 -18.33
CA ALA A 71 -0.19 -10.84 -18.88
C ALA A 71 -0.17 -12.18 -19.62
N ASN A 72 -1.04 -13.11 -19.24
CA ASN A 72 -1.18 -14.44 -19.85
C ASN A 72 -2.32 -14.53 -20.88
N LEU A 73 -2.99 -13.42 -21.22
CA LEU A 73 -4.03 -13.44 -22.26
C LEU A 73 -3.38 -13.76 -23.61
N ASN A 74 -3.79 -14.88 -24.21
CA ASN A 74 -3.42 -15.20 -25.58
C ASN A 74 -4.26 -14.35 -26.55
N THR A 75 -3.68 -13.26 -27.05
CA THR A 75 -4.31 -12.35 -28.02
C THR A 75 -4.26 -12.86 -29.46
N SER A 76 -3.63 -14.01 -29.73
CA SER A 76 -3.40 -14.52 -31.09
C SER A 76 -4.63 -15.18 -31.71
N VAL A 77 -5.79 -15.17 -31.03
CA VAL A 77 -7.06 -15.76 -31.48
C VAL A 77 -8.15 -14.69 -31.57
N MET A 78 -7.79 -13.49 -32.04
CA MET A 78 -8.75 -12.47 -32.49
C MET A 78 -8.46 -12.10 -33.94
#